data_AF-A0A0D2W701-F1
#
_entry.id   AF-A0A0D2W701-F1
#
_cell.length_a   1.000
_cell.length_b   1.000
_cell.length_c   1.000
_cell.angle_alpha   90.00
_cell.angle_beta   90.00
_cell.angle_gamma   90.00
#
_symmetry.space_group_name_H-M   'P 1'
#
loop_
_entity.id
_entity.type
_entity.pdbx_description
1 polymer ?
#
loop_
_entity_poly.entity_id
_entity_poly.type
_entity_poly.pdbx_seq_one_letter_code
_entity_poly.pdbx_strand_id
1 'polypeptide(L)'
;MSSERKKNPKHFQLNPNWAQLQQKLKSFAKPSRHSKNPQSETPNSILGKRKERPNSEPDDAKPNPLMPTNDDSSVTDVLAMDCEMVGVGQGNKSALGRVTVVNKWRNVIYDEFVRPVEHVVDFRTRISGIRPRDLRKAKDFRVVQKKVAELIKGRILVGHALHNDLKALLLMHPKKDLRDTSEYQPFLKEGRRKALRHLAAEVLGVEIQNGEHCPVDDARAAMLLYSKNRKEWERSVKDQLRLKEKQKKRKQRKKPKADINHSLIAS
;
A
#
# COMPACT_ATOMS: atom_id res chain seq x y z
N MET A 1 36.10 -0.30 -55.15
CA MET A 1 36.57 0.62 -54.10
C MET A 1 35.38 1.47 -53.69
N SER A 2 34.77 1.20 -52.53
CA SER A 2 34.96 1.97 -51.27
C SER A 2 33.86 3.03 -51.12
N SER A 3 33.18 3.22 -49.99
CA SER A 3 33.25 2.53 -48.68
C SER A 3 31.96 2.76 -47.88
N GLU A 4 31.61 1.81 -47.01
CA GLU A 4 30.47 1.92 -46.10
C GLU A 4 30.70 3.01 -45.03
N ARG A 5 29.70 3.87 -44.79
CA ARG A 5 29.74 4.87 -43.71
C ARG A 5 29.43 4.24 -42.35
N LYS A 6 30.45 3.69 -41.68
CA LYS A 6 30.37 3.30 -40.26
C LYS A 6 30.09 4.53 -39.38
N LYS A 7 28.99 4.51 -38.61
CA LYS A 7 28.70 5.55 -37.60
C LYS A 7 29.51 5.27 -36.34
N ASN A 8 30.41 6.19 -35.97
CA ASN A 8 31.15 6.10 -34.71
C ASN A 8 30.19 6.15 -33.50
N PRO A 9 30.32 5.24 -32.51
CA PRO A 9 29.64 5.40 -31.23
C PRO A 9 30.24 6.59 -30.47
N LYS A 10 29.38 7.40 -29.84
CA LYS A 10 29.83 8.57 -29.06
C LYS A 10 30.68 8.12 -27.88
N HIS A 11 31.89 8.67 -27.78
CA HIS A 11 32.82 8.42 -26.68
C HIS A 11 32.29 9.07 -25.39
N PHE A 12 31.54 8.31 -24.58
CA PHE A 12 31.14 8.74 -23.24
C PHE A 12 32.39 8.85 -22.36
N GLN A 13 32.83 10.07 -22.06
CA GLN A 13 33.81 10.31 -21.02
C GLN A 13 33.23 9.81 -19.68
N LEU A 14 33.83 8.75 -19.12
CA LEU A 14 33.50 8.30 -17.78
C LEU A 14 33.79 9.41 -16.77
N ASN A 15 32.85 9.63 -15.85
CA ASN A 15 33.04 10.54 -14.74
C ASN A 15 34.28 10.09 -13.92
N PRO A 16 35.30 10.95 -13.70
CA PRO A 16 36.55 10.56 -13.04
C PRO A 16 36.35 10.03 -11.61
N ASN A 17 35.26 10.40 -10.92
CA ASN A 17 34.91 9.83 -9.61
C ASN A 17 34.63 8.31 -9.66
N TRP A 18 34.19 7.77 -10.81
CA TRP A 18 33.88 6.34 -10.95
C TRP A 18 35.15 5.49 -11.01
N ALA A 19 36.21 5.99 -11.64
CA ALA A 19 37.51 5.30 -11.68
C ALA A 19 38.14 5.18 -10.28
N GLN A 20 38.10 6.26 -9.49
CA GLN A 20 38.59 6.27 -8.11
C GLN A 20 37.79 5.31 -7.21
N LEU A 21 36.46 5.24 -7.39
CA LEU A 21 35.62 4.30 -6.64
C LEU A 21 35.94 2.83 -6.99
N GLN A 22 36.14 2.49 -8.26
CA GLN A 22 36.55 1.13 -8.66
C GLN A 22 37.91 0.73 -8.10
N GLN A 23 38.88 1.65 -8.06
CA GLN A 23 40.19 1.40 -7.46
C GLN A 23 40.08 1.13 -5.95
N LYS A 24 39.24 1.92 -5.26
CA LYS A 24 38.96 1.77 -3.83
C LYS A 24 38.24 0.45 -3.50
N LEU A 25 37.30 0.01 -4.34
CA LEU A 25 36.63 -1.29 -4.18
C LEU A 25 37.58 -2.47 -4.41
N LYS A 26 38.51 -2.38 -5.38
CA LYS A 26 39.52 -3.41 -5.62
C LYS A 26 40.55 -3.52 -4.48
N SER A 27 40.84 -2.44 -3.75
CA SER A 27 41.73 -2.50 -2.58
C SER A 27 41.14 -3.21 -1.35
N PHE A 28 39.82 -3.43 -1.29
CA PHE A 28 39.19 -4.18 -0.19
C PHE A 28 39.09 -5.69 -0.44
N ALA A 29 39.50 -6.18 -1.62
CA ALA A 29 39.38 -7.59 -2.01
C ALA A 29 40.74 -8.31 -2.14
N LYS A 30 41.42 -8.56 -1.01
CA LYS A 30 42.49 -9.57 -0.92
C LYS A 30 42.45 -10.32 0.42
N PRO A 31 42.47 -11.67 0.42
CA PRO A 31 42.63 -12.46 1.64
C PRO A 31 44.12 -12.55 2.04
N SER A 32 44.43 -12.47 3.32
CA SER A 32 45.80 -12.61 3.85
C SER A 32 45.95 -13.85 4.72
N ARG A 33 46.99 -14.64 4.45
CA ARG A 33 47.41 -15.81 5.27
C ARG A 33 48.34 -15.35 6.41
N HIS A 34 48.43 -16.13 7.48
CA HIS A 34 49.30 -15.87 8.63
C HIS A 34 50.81 -15.96 8.32
N SER A 35 51.64 -15.13 8.98
CA SER A 35 52.69 -15.61 9.91
C SER A 35 53.54 -14.47 10.55
N LYS A 36 53.58 -14.46 11.89
CA LYS A 36 54.64 -14.06 12.85
C LYS A 36 55.46 -12.74 12.71
N ASN A 37 55.44 -12.00 13.83
CA ASN A 37 56.32 -10.88 14.26
C ASN A 37 57.68 -11.41 14.80
N PRO A 38 58.68 -10.61 15.28
CA PRO A 38 58.62 -9.25 15.91
C PRO A 38 59.77 -8.30 15.41
N GLN A 39 60.27 -7.21 16.03
CA GLN A 39 60.00 -6.44 17.28
C GLN A 39 60.67 -5.04 17.21
N SER A 40 60.02 -3.92 17.64
CA SER A 40 60.70 -2.71 18.20
C SER A 40 59.74 -1.56 18.62
N GLU A 41 59.69 -1.30 19.93
CA GLU A 41 59.63 -0.03 20.71
C GLU A 41 58.81 1.22 20.28
N THR A 42 58.44 2.03 21.28
CA THR A 42 57.48 3.17 21.25
C THR A 42 58.16 4.48 21.71
N PRO A 43 57.57 5.71 21.62
CA PRO A 43 56.53 6.13 22.59
C PRO A 43 55.45 7.17 22.16
N ASN A 44 54.31 7.09 22.86
CA ASN A 44 53.38 8.18 23.27
C ASN A 44 52.68 9.13 22.27
N SER A 45 51.34 8.98 22.14
CA SER A 45 50.40 10.12 22.15
C SER A 45 48.95 9.75 22.56
N ILE A 46 48.59 10.16 23.78
CA ILE A 46 47.35 10.85 24.20
C ILE A 46 45.97 10.34 23.71
N LEU A 47 45.21 9.80 24.68
CA LEU A 47 43.74 9.71 24.81
C LEU A 47 42.85 9.38 23.59
N GLY A 48 42.31 8.16 23.63
CA GLY A 48 41.08 7.81 22.92
C GLY A 48 40.73 6.32 23.04
N LYS A 49 40.35 5.84 24.24
CA LYS A 49 39.89 4.44 24.40
C LYS A 49 38.61 4.22 23.59
N ARG A 50 38.77 3.78 22.35
CA ARG A 50 37.68 3.31 21.49
C ARG A 50 37.13 2.02 22.13
N LYS A 51 36.09 2.16 22.95
CA LYS A 51 35.29 1.03 23.44
C LYS A 51 34.91 0.21 22.21
N GLU A 52 35.40 -1.01 22.14
CA GLU A 52 35.02 -1.93 21.07
C GLU A 52 33.50 -2.04 21.09
N ARG A 53 32.87 -1.79 19.95
CA ARG A 53 31.44 -2.04 19.82
C ARG A 53 31.29 -3.55 19.88
N PRO A 54 30.54 -4.12 20.84
CA PRO A 54 30.21 -5.53 20.74
C PRO A 54 29.47 -5.71 19.43
N ASN A 55 29.86 -6.73 18.67
CA ASN A 55 29.23 -7.07 17.41
C ASN A 55 27.90 -7.78 17.71
N SER A 56 26.92 -7.01 18.21
CA SER A 56 25.58 -7.49 18.50
C SER A 56 24.77 -7.52 17.21
N GLU A 57 24.96 -8.58 16.43
CA GLU A 57 23.87 -9.14 15.62
C GLU A 57 22.76 -9.56 16.60
N PRO A 58 21.55 -8.97 16.54
CA PRO A 58 20.38 -9.55 17.19
C PRO A 58 19.71 -10.49 16.19
N ASP A 59 20.22 -11.72 16.13
CA ASP A 59 19.39 -12.85 15.71
C ASP A 59 18.14 -12.95 16.61
N ASP A 60 17.08 -13.60 16.13
CA ASP A 60 15.72 -13.68 16.73
C ASP A 60 14.77 -12.47 16.53
N ALA A 61 15.04 -11.58 15.58
CA ALA A 61 14.00 -10.69 15.06
C ALA A 61 12.92 -11.47 14.29
N LYS A 62 11.81 -11.84 14.95
CA LYS A 62 10.63 -12.48 14.31
C LYS A 62 10.26 -11.72 13.03
N PRO A 63 10.12 -12.40 11.88
CA PRO A 63 9.89 -11.72 10.60
C PRO A 63 8.58 -10.91 10.65
N ASN A 64 8.66 -9.61 10.32
CA ASN A 64 7.51 -8.72 10.32
C ASN A 64 6.40 -9.32 9.44
N PRO A 65 5.24 -9.70 10.00
CA PRO A 65 4.25 -10.47 9.26
C PRO A 65 3.50 -9.65 8.21
N LEU A 66 3.70 -8.32 8.13
CA LEU A 66 3.20 -7.48 7.04
C LEU A 66 4.03 -7.59 5.75
N MET A 67 5.27 -8.10 5.81
CA MET A 67 6.14 -8.23 4.65
C MET A 67 5.53 -9.11 3.54
N PRO A 68 5.91 -8.93 2.26
CA PRO A 68 5.45 -9.81 1.20
C PRO A 68 5.68 -11.29 1.47
N THR A 69 4.79 -12.16 0.98
CA THR A 69 4.99 -13.63 1.07
C THR A 69 5.83 -14.21 -0.08
N ASN A 70 6.06 -13.42 -1.12
CA ASN A 70 6.91 -13.70 -2.28
C ASN A 70 7.25 -12.35 -2.96
N ASP A 71 8.04 -12.38 -4.03
CA ASP A 71 8.38 -11.17 -4.81
C ASP A 71 7.45 -10.92 -6.03
N ASP A 72 6.37 -11.70 -6.16
CA ASP A 72 5.43 -11.59 -7.28
C ASP A 72 4.58 -10.33 -7.17
N SER A 73 4.93 -9.33 -7.98
CA SER A 73 4.22 -8.04 -8.09
C SER A 73 3.13 -8.03 -9.17
N SER A 74 2.66 -9.19 -9.62
CA SER A 74 1.52 -9.29 -10.55
C SER A 74 0.20 -8.87 -9.91
N VAL A 75 -0.76 -8.45 -10.75
CA VAL A 75 -2.08 -7.96 -10.31
C VAL A 75 -3.02 -9.15 -10.08
N THR A 76 -3.44 -9.37 -8.84
CA THR A 76 -4.24 -10.53 -8.44
C THR A 76 -5.76 -10.31 -8.50
N ASP A 77 -6.54 -11.34 -8.16
CA ASP A 77 -8.01 -11.34 -8.03
C ASP A 77 -8.53 -10.55 -6.81
N VAL A 78 -7.70 -10.47 -5.76
CA VAL A 78 -7.91 -9.65 -4.57
C VAL A 78 -6.80 -8.59 -4.50
N LEU A 79 -7.16 -7.34 -4.26
CA LEU A 79 -6.24 -6.23 -4.01
C LEU A 79 -6.62 -5.55 -2.69
N ALA A 80 -5.64 -5.00 -1.97
CA ALA A 80 -5.90 -4.07 -0.86
C ALA A 80 -5.43 -2.67 -1.21
N MET A 81 -6.10 -1.66 -0.67
CA MET A 81 -5.80 -0.25 -0.95
C MET A 81 -5.94 0.57 0.33
N ASP A 82 -5.13 1.61 0.41
CA ASP A 82 -5.19 2.66 1.42
C ASP A 82 -4.78 4.00 0.80
N CYS A 83 -5.39 5.09 1.26
CA CYS A 83 -5.17 6.44 0.75
C CYS A 83 -4.83 7.43 1.86
N GLU A 84 -3.83 8.27 1.60
CA GLU A 84 -3.55 9.42 2.45
C GLU A 84 -4.17 10.70 1.89
N MET A 85 -4.79 11.47 2.78
CA MET A 85 -5.56 12.67 2.45
C MET A 85 -4.93 13.95 2.98
N VAL A 86 -4.95 14.98 2.14
CA VAL A 86 -4.63 16.37 2.51
C VAL A 86 -5.91 17.21 2.65
N GLY A 87 -5.83 18.29 3.41
CA GLY A 87 -6.87 19.31 3.57
C GLY A 87 -6.87 20.31 2.42
N VAL A 88 -8.03 20.51 1.80
CA VAL A 88 -8.24 21.46 0.70
C VAL A 88 -9.39 22.42 0.99
N GLY A 89 -9.52 23.48 0.18
CA GLY A 89 -10.52 24.53 0.38
C GLY A 89 -10.22 25.35 1.64
N GLN A 90 -11.08 25.27 2.65
CA GLN A 90 -10.84 25.85 3.98
C GLN A 90 -10.19 24.85 4.96
N GLY A 91 -9.69 23.71 4.47
CA GLY A 91 -9.09 22.62 5.27
C GLY A 91 -10.10 21.59 5.79
N ASN A 92 -11.39 21.93 5.75
CA ASN A 92 -12.52 21.07 6.13
C ASN A 92 -12.84 19.94 5.12
N LYS A 93 -12.35 20.04 3.87
CA LYS A 93 -12.46 18.98 2.87
C LYS A 93 -11.20 18.14 2.83
N SER A 94 -11.35 16.82 2.68
CA SER A 94 -10.25 15.89 2.41
C SER A 94 -10.15 15.62 0.91
N ALA A 95 -8.94 15.71 0.35
CA ALA A 95 -8.64 15.29 -1.02
C ALA A 95 -7.46 14.31 -1.04
N LEU A 96 -7.41 13.46 -2.07
CA LEU A 96 -6.37 12.44 -2.23
C LEU A 96 -4.98 13.05 -2.43
N GLY A 97 -4.02 12.70 -1.57
CA GLY A 97 -2.62 13.12 -1.67
C GLY A 97 -1.63 11.98 -1.92
N ARG A 98 -1.96 10.73 -1.55
CA ARG A 98 -1.24 9.50 -1.95
C ARG A 98 -2.20 8.33 -1.98
N VAL A 99 -1.98 7.37 -2.89
CA VAL A 99 -2.70 6.09 -2.90
C VAL A 99 -1.69 4.95 -3.01
N THR A 100 -1.88 3.91 -2.20
CA THR A 100 -1.15 2.66 -2.30
C THR A 100 -2.12 1.51 -2.58
N VAL A 101 -1.74 0.62 -3.50
CA VAL A 101 -2.44 -0.64 -3.81
C VAL A 101 -1.44 -1.79 -3.70
N VAL A 102 -1.81 -2.82 -2.94
CA VAL A 102 -1.04 -4.07 -2.80
C VAL A 102 -1.84 -5.27 -3.30
N ASN A 103 -1.14 -6.29 -3.79
CA ASN A 103 -1.75 -7.56 -4.20
C ASN A 103 -1.96 -8.52 -3.01
N LYS A 104 -2.53 -9.71 -3.27
CA LYS A 104 -2.84 -10.69 -2.21
C LYS A 104 -1.61 -11.19 -1.43
N TRP A 105 -0.42 -11.07 -2.01
CA TRP A 105 0.85 -11.44 -1.39
C TRP A 105 1.53 -10.29 -0.66
N ARG A 106 0.89 -9.10 -0.60
CA ARG A 106 1.35 -7.86 0.06
C ARG A 106 2.49 -7.13 -0.69
N ASN A 107 2.72 -7.48 -1.95
CA ASN A 107 3.57 -6.69 -2.85
C ASN A 107 2.85 -5.43 -3.30
N VAL A 108 3.58 -4.31 -3.33
CA VAL A 108 3.09 -3.03 -3.83
C VAL A 108 3.02 -3.10 -5.34
N ILE A 109 1.81 -2.94 -5.89
CA ILE A 109 1.59 -2.92 -7.34
C ILE A 109 1.37 -1.50 -7.90
N TYR A 110 1.08 -0.55 -7.01
CA TYR A 110 0.91 0.85 -7.33
C TYR A 110 1.07 1.68 -6.04
N ASP A 111 1.95 2.69 -6.05
CA ASP A 111 2.12 3.62 -4.93
C ASP A 111 2.53 4.98 -5.50
N GLU A 112 1.66 5.97 -5.37
CA GLU A 112 1.84 7.26 -6.04
C GLU A 112 1.34 8.42 -5.17
N PHE A 113 2.17 9.46 -5.06
CA PHE A 113 1.70 10.77 -4.62
C PHE A 113 0.83 11.41 -5.72
N VAL A 114 -0.25 12.05 -5.29
CA VAL A 114 -1.30 12.58 -6.16
C VAL A 114 -1.42 14.08 -5.96
N ARG A 115 -1.42 14.85 -7.05
CA ARG A 115 -1.71 16.28 -7.03
C ARG A 115 -3.23 16.47 -6.95
N PRO A 116 -3.78 17.02 -5.86
CA PRO A 116 -5.22 17.29 -5.76
C PRO A 116 -5.67 18.34 -6.78
N VAL A 117 -6.96 18.34 -7.10
CA VAL A 117 -7.57 19.34 -8.00
C VAL A 117 -7.80 20.69 -7.29
N GLU A 118 -8.22 20.65 -6.02
CA GLU A 118 -8.36 21.85 -5.17
C GLU A 118 -7.01 22.20 -4.52
N HIS A 119 -6.80 23.50 -4.22
CA HIS A 119 -5.58 23.96 -3.55
C HIS A 119 -5.42 23.36 -2.15
N VAL A 120 -4.23 22.85 -1.84
CA VAL A 120 -3.89 22.27 -0.54
C VAL A 120 -3.58 23.36 0.47
N VAL A 121 -4.34 23.40 1.56
CA VAL A 121 -4.16 24.37 2.66
C VAL A 121 -3.63 23.73 3.94
N ASP A 122 -3.79 22.41 4.09
CA ASP A 122 -3.22 21.64 5.19
C ASP A 122 -2.73 20.28 4.65
N PHE A 123 -1.46 19.94 4.86
CA PHE A 123 -0.92 18.66 4.41
C PHE A 123 -1.30 17.51 5.34
N ARG A 124 -1.74 17.79 6.57
CA ARG A 124 -2.01 16.82 7.65
C ARG A 124 -0.81 15.93 7.97
N THR A 125 0.39 16.41 7.64
CA THR A 125 1.73 15.83 7.82
C THR A 125 1.86 14.83 8.97
N ARG A 126 1.44 15.20 10.19
CA ARG A 126 1.56 14.37 11.41
C ARG A 126 0.80 13.04 11.32
N ILE A 127 -0.24 13.00 10.50
CA ILE A 127 -1.04 11.81 10.19
C ILE A 127 -0.59 11.27 8.83
N SER A 128 -0.69 12.07 7.77
CA SER A 128 -0.58 11.60 6.39
C SER A 128 0.84 11.27 5.89
N GLY A 129 1.87 11.75 6.59
CA GLY A 129 3.24 11.75 6.11
C GLY A 129 3.53 12.66 4.91
N ILE A 130 2.52 13.23 4.25
CA ILE A 130 2.69 14.01 3.02
C ILE A 130 3.28 15.38 3.34
N ARG A 131 4.28 15.82 2.55
CA ARG A 131 4.88 17.16 2.61
C ARG A 131 4.68 17.92 1.29
N PRO A 132 4.79 19.26 1.28
CA PRO A 132 4.76 20.07 0.05
C PRO A 132 5.74 19.58 -1.03
N ARG A 133 6.91 19.08 -0.61
CA ARG A 133 7.95 18.59 -1.52
C ARG A 133 7.54 17.36 -2.34
N ASP A 134 6.66 16.51 -1.79
CA ASP A 134 6.25 15.25 -2.40
C ASP A 134 5.23 15.53 -3.52
N LEU A 135 4.35 16.52 -3.32
CA LEU A 135 3.36 16.94 -4.32
C LEU A 135 3.95 17.71 -5.51
N ARG A 136 5.21 18.16 -5.45
CA ARG A 136 5.87 18.85 -6.59
C ARG A 136 5.97 17.96 -7.83
N LYS A 137 6.29 16.68 -7.64
CA LYS A 137 6.41 15.67 -8.72
C LYS A 137 5.26 14.66 -8.73
N ALA A 138 4.21 14.88 -7.94
CA ALA A 138 3.04 14.02 -7.90
C ALA A 138 2.31 13.96 -9.25
N LYS A 139 1.65 12.82 -9.49
CA LYS A 139 0.85 12.58 -10.69
C LYS A 139 -0.49 13.31 -10.58
N ASP A 140 -1.02 13.76 -11.71
CA ASP A 140 -2.31 14.44 -11.73
C ASP A 140 -3.45 13.50 -11.34
N PHE A 141 -4.37 13.99 -10.51
CA PHE A 141 -5.50 13.22 -9.96
C PHE A 141 -6.21 12.33 -10.98
N ARG A 142 -6.55 12.86 -12.17
CA ARG A 142 -7.28 12.12 -13.21
C ARG A 142 -6.51 10.90 -13.75
N VAL A 143 -5.17 11.00 -13.85
CA VAL A 143 -4.31 9.89 -14.30
C VAL A 143 -4.32 8.77 -13.25
N VAL A 144 -4.15 9.16 -11.99
CA VAL A 144 -4.15 8.23 -10.86
C VAL A 144 -5.51 7.57 -10.68
N GLN A 145 -6.59 8.37 -10.65
CA GLN A 145 -7.97 7.90 -10.56
C GLN A 145 -8.29 6.86 -11.65
N LYS A 146 -7.97 7.16 -12.92
CA LYS A 146 -8.19 6.22 -14.03
C LYS A 146 -7.40 4.92 -13.81
N LYS A 147 -6.12 5.02 -13.41
CA LYS A 147 -5.27 3.84 -13.19
C LYS A 147 -5.77 2.97 -12.03
N VAL A 148 -6.18 3.57 -10.91
CA VAL A 148 -6.76 2.84 -9.78
C VAL A 148 -8.09 2.21 -10.17
N ALA A 149 -8.97 2.92 -10.90
CA ALA A 149 -10.23 2.37 -11.39
C ALA A 149 -10.04 1.16 -12.31
N GLU A 150 -9.04 1.19 -13.20
CA GLU A 150 -8.66 0.05 -14.05
C GLU A 150 -8.12 -1.12 -13.22
N LEU A 151 -7.27 -0.84 -12.21
CA LEU A 151 -6.71 -1.87 -11.32
C LEU A 151 -7.81 -2.59 -10.53
N ILE A 152 -8.71 -1.86 -9.85
CA ILE A 152 -9.73 -2.48 -8.98
C ILE A 152 -10.93 -3.07 -9.73
N LYS A 153 -11.08 -2.81 -11.04
CA LYS A 153 -12.23 -3.27 -11.83
C LYS A 153 -12.33 -4.80 -11.86
N GLY A 154 -13.45 -5.34 -11.41
CA GLY A 154 -13.75 -6.79 -11.44
C GLY A 154 -12.99 -7.62 -10.41
N ARG A 155 -12.42 -6.99 -9.38
CA ARG A 155 -11.62 -7.64 -8.31
C ARG A 155 -12.25 -7.41 -6.95
N ILE A 156 -11.86 -8.22 -5.96
CA ILE A 156 -12.19 -7.95 -4.56
C ILE A 156 -11.28 -6.82 -4.06
N LEU A 157 -11.86 -5.78 -3.47
CA LEU A 157 -11.14 -4.66 -2.86
C LEU A 157 -11.19 -4.74 -1.33
N VAL A 158 -10.03 -4.91 -0.71
CA VAL A 158 -9.80 -4.98 0.73
C VAL A 158 -9.28 -3.62 1.24
N GLY A 159 -9.59 -3.25 2.47
CA GLY A 159 -9.07 -2.03 3.10
C GLY A 159 -9.70 -1.78 4.48
N HIS A 160 -9.59 -0.55 4.98
CA HIS A 160 -10.17 -0.14 6.25
C HIS A 160 -10.91 1.20 6.14
N ALA A 161 -12.23 1.18 6.33
CA ALA A 161 -13.11 2.33 6.10
C ALA A 161 -13.04 2.88 4.66
N LEU A 162 -13.01 1.96 3.67
CA LEU A 162 -12.84 2.16 2.22
C LEU A 162 -13.79 3.19 1.60
N HIS A 163 -14.88 3.53 2.28
CA HIS A 163 -15.74 4.66 1.89
C HIS A 163 -14.97 5.97 1.78
N ASN A 164 -13.99 6.21 2.67
CA ASN A 164 -13.20 7.43 2.69
C ASN A 164 -12.28 7.51 1.46
N ASP A 165 -11.55 6.43 1.18
CA ASP A 165 -10.63 6.26 0.05
C ASP A 165 -11.36 6.39 -1.28
N LEU A 166 -12.46 5.65 -1.45
CA LEU A 166 -13.28 5.68 -2.66
C LEU A 166 -13.92 7.07 -2.87
N LYS A 167 -14.29 7.76 -1.79
CA LYS A 167 -14.76 9.15 -1.85
C LYS A 167 -13.63 10.11 -2.26
N ALA A 168 -12.42 9.96 -1.72
CA ALA A 168 -11.26 10.77 -2.09
C ALA A 168 -10.84 10.55 -3.56
N LEU A 169 -10.96 9.32 -4.06
CA LEU A 169 -10.76 8.92 -5.45
C LEU A 169 -11.93 9.29 -6.38
N LEU A 170 -13.08 9.73 -5.86
CA LEU A 170 -14.34 9.90 -6.60
C LEU A 170 -14.75 8.64 -7.40
N LEU A 171 -14.57 7.46 -6.79
CA LEU A 171 -14.89 6.15 -7.35
C LEU A 171 -16.01 5.44 -6.58
N MET A 172 -16.62 4.45 -7.23
CA MET A 172 -17.51 3.48 -6.59
C MET A 172 -17.02 2.06 -6.88
N HIS A 173 -17.21 1.17 -5.93
CA HIS A 173 -16.89 -0.25 -6.07
C HIS A 173 -18.11 -1.10 -5.65
N PRO A 174 -18.39 -2.26 -6.30
CA PRO A 174 -19.57 -3.05 -5.96
C PRO A 174 -19.54 -3.53 -4.51
N LYS A 175 -20.64 -3.34 -3.77
CA LYS A 175 -20.73 -3.78 -2.35
C LYS A 175 -20.52 -5.27 -2.14
N LYS A 176 -20.75 -6.10 -3.18
CA LYS A 176 -20.49 -7.55 -3.16
C LYS A 176 -19.00 -7.92 -3.30
N ASP A 177 -18.15 -6.96 -3.66
CA ASP A 177 -16.72 -7.12 -3.95
C ASP A 177 -15.84 -6.31 -2.96
N LEU A 178 -16.44 -5.46 -2.10
CA LEU A 178 -15.77 -4.80 -0.97
C LEU A 178 -15.52 -5.76 0.22
N ARG A 179 -14.33 -5.68 0.83
CA ARG A 179 -13.86 -6.36 2.06
C ARG A 179 -13.31 -5.30 3.03
N ASP A 180 -14.22 -4.51 3.60
CA ASP A 180 -13.87 -3.47 4.56
C ASP A 180 -13.68 -4.06 5.97
N THR A 181 -12.45 -4.02 6.47
CA THR A 181 -12.09 -4.52 7.81
C THR A 181 -12.74 -3.71 8.94
N SER A 182 -13.19 -2.48 8.69
CA SER A 182 -13.94 -1.67 9.65
C SER A 182 -15.43 -2.08 9.74
N GLU A 183 -15.94 -2.87 8.78
CA GLU A 183 -17.35 -3.33 8.75
C GLU A 183 -17.51 -4.85 9.01
N TYR A 184 -16.40 -5.60 9.06
CA TYR A 184 -16.43 -7.04 9.29
C TYR A 184 -16.91 -7.37 10.72
N GLN A 185 -18.04 -8.07 10.84
CA GLN A 185 -18.73 -8.27 12.12
C GLN A 185 -17.84 -8.83 13.24
N PRO A 186 -16.96 -9.84 13.02
CA PRO A 186 -16.03 -10.34 14.05
C PRO A 186 -14.98 -9.34 14.54
N PHE A 187 -14.77 -8.22 13.84
CA PHE A 187 -13.83 -7.16 14.24
C PHE A 187 -14.51 -6.00 14.99
N LEU A 188 -15.84 -5.98 15.07
CA LEU A 188 -16.58 -4.98 15.82
C LEU A 188 -16.55 -5.30 17.32
N LYS A 189 -16.38 -4.29 18.17
CA LYS A 189 -16.58 -4.40 19.62
C LYS A 189 -17.91 -3.74 19.97
N GLU A 190 -18.86 -4.50 20.51
CA GLU A 190 -20.19 -4.00 20.89
C GLU A 190 -20.90 -3.26 19.72
N GLY A 191 -20.72 -3.77 18.49
CA GLY A 191 -21.22 -3.15 17.26
C GLY A 191 -20.48 -1.90 16.78
N ARG A 192 -19.46 -1.43 17.51
CA ARG A 192 -18.63 -0.26 17.15
C ARG A 192 -17.40 -0.69 16.35
N ARG A 193 -17.03 0.13 15.35
CA ARG A 193 -15.82 -0.05 14.53
C ARG A 193 -14.56 0.18 15.37
N LYS A 194 -13.54 -0.67 15.21
CA LYS A 194 -12.18 -0.44 15.74
C LYS A 194 -11.32 0.25 14.70
N ALA A 195 -10.32 1.02 15.14
CA ALA A 195 -9.28 1.56 14.27
C ALA A 195 -8.32 0.44 13.80
N LEU A 196 -7.75 0.59 12.60
CA LEU A 196 -6.86 -0.41 11.98
C LEU A 196 -5.70 -0.82 12.89
N ARG A 197 -5.02 0.14 13.53
CA ARG A 197 -3.94 -0.14 14.50
C ARG A 197 -4.33 -1.09 15.64
N HIS A 198 -5.58 -1.00 16.13
CA HIS A 198 -6.05 -1.89 17.20
C HIS A 198 -6.29 -3.30 16.64
N LEU A 199 -6.84 -3.42 15.43
CA LEU A 199 -7.00 -4.72 14.76
C LEU A 199 -5.64 -5.36 14.41
N ALA A 200 -4.67 -4.56 13.98
CA ALA A 200 -3.31 -5.02 13.74
C ALA A 200 -2.65 -5.53 15.02
N ALA A 201 -2.72 -4.78 16.12
CA ALA A 201 -2.18 -5.21 17.40
C ALA A 201 -2.87 -6.49 17.92
N GLU A 202 -4.20 -6.51 17.98
CA GLU A 202 -4.99 -7.63 18.54
C GLU A 202 -4.93 -8.92 17.69
N VAL A 203 -5.02 -8.81 16.35
CA VAL A 203 -5.22 -9.96 15.46
C VAL A 203 -3.93 -10.35 14.73
N LEU A 204 -3.03 -9.40 14.49
CA LEU A 204 -1.77 -9.65 13.78
C LEU A 204 -0.55 -9.69 14.71
N GLY A 205 -0.63 -9.08 15.90
CA GLY A 205 0.52 -8.89 16.79
C GLY A 205 1.50 -7.84 16.25
N VAL A 206 1.00 -6.83 15.53
CA VAL A 206 1.82 -5.79 14.89
C VAL A 206 1.35 -4.40 15.29
N GLU A 207 2.29 -3.54 15.66
CA GLU A 207 2.04 -2.11 15.84
C GLU A 207 2.23 -1.36 14.51
N ILE A 208 1.27 -0.50 14.18
CA ILE A 208 1.25 0.39 13.02
C ILE A 208 0.67 1.74 13.46
N GLN A 209 0.89 2.80 12.69
CA GLN A 209 0.37 4.15 12.99
C GLN A 209 0.87 4.71 14.34
N ASN A 210 2.07 4.31 14.79
CA ASN A 210 2.75 4.85 15.99
C ASN A 210 3.28 6.29 15.80
N GLY A 211 3.12 6.87 14.60
CA GLY A 211 3.53 8.21 14.24
C GLY A 211 2.80 8.65 12.96
N GLU A 212 3.55 9.08 11.96
CA GLU A 212 3.01 9.27 10.61
C GLU A 212 2.56 7.90 10.05
N HIS A 213 1.42 7.89 9.35
CA HIS A 213 0.87 6.70 8.74
C HIS A 213 1.69 6.27 7.53
N CYS A 214 1.62 4.99 7.22
CA CYS A 214 2.27 4.38 6.07
C CYS A 214 1.21 3.62 5.28
N PRO A 215 0.66 4.17 4.18
CA PRO A 215 -0.42 3.52 3.42
C PRO A 215 0.01 2.17 2.83
N VAL A 216 1.32 1.92 2.70
CA VAL A 216 1.86 0.60 2.38
C VAL A 216 1.59 -0.39 3.52
N ASP A 217 1.93 -0.07 4.76
CA ASP A 217 1.76 -0.99 5.88
C ASP A 217 0.29 -1.12 6.30
N ASP A 218 -0.50 -0.05 6.15
CA ASP A 218 -1.94 -0.06 6.42
C ASP A 218 -2.71 -0.91 5.38
N ALA A 219 -2.42 -0.77 4.08
CA ALA A 219 -2.98 -1.65 3.04
C ALA A 219 -2.55 -3.13 3.24
N ARG A 220 -1.30 -3.38 3.67
CA ARG A 220 -0.79 -4.72 3.99
C ARG A 220 -1.45 -5.32 5.22
N ALA A 221 -1.69 -4.53 6.27
CA ALA A 221 -2.41 -4.95 7.47
C ALA A 221 -3.86 -5.31 7.14
N ALA A 222 -4.55 -4.49 6.35
CA ALA A 222 -5.89 -4.80 5.87
C ALA A 222 -5.93 -6.10 5.02
N MET A 223 -4.97 -6.28 4.10
CA MET A 223 -4.83 -7.52 3.32
C MET A 223 -4.60 -8.75 4.22
N LEU A 224 -3.77 -8.63 5.25
CA LEU A 224 -3.49 -9.75 6.16
C LEU A 224 -4.69 -10.08 7.07
N LEU A 225 -5.40 -9.07 7.58
CA LEU A 225 -6.66 -9.25 8.33
C LEU A 225 -7.69 -10.01 7.48
N TYR A 226 -7.90 -9.59 6.23
CA TYR A 226 -8.75 -10.34 5.30
C TYR A 226 -8.23 -11.76 5.05
N SER A 227 -6.93 -11.93 4.82
CA SER A 227 -6.33 -13.23 4.48
C SER A 227 -6.46 -14.25 5.62
N LYS A 228 -6.25 -13.83 6.88
CA LYS A 228 -6.45 -14.69 8.07
C LYS A 228 -7.90 -15.13 8.23
N ASN A 229 -8.87 -14.32 7.81
CA ASN A 229 -10.31 -14.58 8.00
C ASN A 229 -11.07 -14.93 6.70
N ARG A 230 -10.35 -15.16 5.59
CA ARG A 230 -10.92 -15.25 4.23
C ARG A 230 -12.02 -16.30 4.10
N LYS A 231 -11.86 -17.47 4.73
CA LYS A 231 -12.78 -18.60 4.61
C LYS A 231 -14.15 -18.28 5.22
N GLU A 232 -14.16 -17.71 6.42
CA GLU A 232 -15.35 -17.31 7.16
C GLU A 232 -15.98 -16.06 6.54
N TRP A 233 -15.14 -15.09 6.12
CA TRP A 233 -15.59 -13.86 5.49
C TRP A 233 -16.30 -14.13 4.16
N GLU A 234 -15.70 -14.89 3.24
CA GLU A 234 -16.33 -15.22 1.96
C GLU A 234 -17.58 -16.10 2.10
N ARG A 235 -17.66 -16.93 3.15
CA ARG A 235 -18.90 -17.64 3.51
C ARG A 235 -19.99 -16.65 3.90
N SER A 236 -19.71 -15.74 4.84
CA SER A 236 -20.69 -14.75 5.31
C SER A 236 -21.21 -13.83 4.19
N VAL A 237 -20.34 -13.41 3.25
CA VAL A 237 -20.74 -12.61 2.08
C VAL A 237 -21.71 -13.39 1.19
N LYS A 238 -21.41 -14.67 0.88
CA LYS A 238 -22.28 -15.53 0.07
C LYS A 238 -23.64 -15.72 0.72
N ASP A 239 -23.69 -15.94 2.03
CA ASP A 239 -24.96 -16.15 2.74
C ASP A 239 -25.79 -14.87 2.88
N GLN A 240 -25.15 -13.70 3.07
CA GLN A 240 -25.83 -12.40 2.99
C GLN A 240 -26.42 -12.13 1.59
N LEU A 241 -25.70 -12.48 0.51
CA LEU A 241 -26.20 -12.32 -0.86
C LEU A 241 -27.42 -13.22 -1.11
N ARG A 242 -27.32 -14.51 -0.76
CA ARG A 242 -28.44 -15.47 -0.81
C ARG A 242 -29.67 -14.99 -0.02
N LEU A 243 -29.46 -14.38 1.15
CA LEU A 243 -30.54 -13.84 1.97
C LEU A 243 -31.22 -12.64 1.29
N LYS A 244 -30.43 -11.70 0.75
CA LYS A 244 -30.94 -10.54 -0.02
C LYS A 244 -31.73 -10.97 -1.26
N GLU A 245 -31.28 -12.01 -1.97
CA GLU A 245 -32.01 -12.59 -3.11
C GLU A 245 -33.34 -13.23 -2.68
N LYS A 246 -33.35 -14.02 -1.60
CA LYS A 246 -34.58 -14.59 -1.03
C LYS A 246 -35.57 -13.49 -0.62
N GLN A 247 -35.09 -12.41 -0.01
CA GLN A 247 -35.91 -11.25 0.34
C GLN A 247 -36.46 -10.53 -0.90
N LYS A 248 -35.65 -10.32 -1.95
CA LYS A 248 -36.09 -9.71 -3.22
C LYS A 248 -37.18 -10.55 -3.90
N LYS A 249 -37.00 -11.88 -4.00
CA LYS A 249 -38.01 -12.81 -4.54
C LYS A 249 -39.32 -12.79 -3.72
N ARG A 250 -39.24 -12.74 -2.39
CA ARG A 250 -40.41 -12.59 -1.51
C ARG A 250 -41.14 -11.26 -1.72
N LYS A 251 -40.43 -10.14 -1.86
CA LYS A 251 -41.03 -8.82 -2.16
C LYS A 251 -41.70 -8.78 -3.53
N GLN A 252 -41.10 -9.40 -4.55
CA GLN A 252 -41.68 -9.50 -5.89
C GLN A 252 -42.99 -10.32 -5.88
N ARG A 253 -43.03 -11.46 -5.18
CA ARG A 253 -44.26 -12.27 -5.00
C ARG A 253 -45.38 -11.58 -4.22
N LYS A 254 -45.07 -10.52 -3.45
CA LYS A 254 -46.05 -9.76 -2.65
C LYS A 254 -46.56 -8.49 -3.33
N LYS A 255 -46.08 -8.13 -4.54
CA LYS A 255 -46.72 -7.08 -5.32
C LYS A 255 -48.03 -7.64 -5.92
N PRO A 256 -49.19 -6.98 -5.72
CA PRO A 256 -50.39 -7.32 -6.47
C PRO A 256 -50.12 -7.25 -7.97
N LYS A 257 -50.75 -8.12 -8.76
CA LYS A 257 -50.93 -7.82 -10.18
C LYS A 257 -51.89 -6.63 -10.21
N ALA A 258 -51.48 -5.51 -10.80
CA ALA A 258 -52.42 -4.44 -11.10
C ALA A 258 -53.41 -4.97 -12.14
N ASP A 259 -54.71 -4.76 -11.91
CA ASP A 259 -55.76 -5.34 -12.73
C ASP A 259 -55.70 -4.82 -14.16
N ILE A 260 -55.47 -5.73 -15.11
CA ILE A 260 -55.70 -5.49 -16.53
C ILE A 260 -57.15 -5.86 -16.79
N ASN A 261 -58.07 -4.92 -16.55
CA ASN A 261 -59.46 -4.95 -17.03
C ASN A 261 -60.19 -3.62 -16.78
N HIS A 262 -60.26 -2.75 -17.79
CA HIS A 262 -61.51 -2.45 -18.53
C HIS A 262 -61.35 -1.25 -19.47
N SER A 263 -61.48 -1.50 -20.78
CA SER A 263 -62.12 -0.58 -21.75
C SER A 263 -62.34 -1.25 -23.12
N LEU A 264 -62.86 -2.49 -23.10
CA LEU A 264 -63.74 -2.94 -24.17
C LEU A 264 -65.18 -2.61 -23.75
N ILE A 265 -65.94 -2.07 -24.70
CA ILE A 265 -67.40 -1.84 -24.81
C ILE A 265 -67.72 -0.37 -25.12
N ALA A 266 -68.23 -0.16 -26.35
CA ALA A 266 -69.25 0.78 -26.84
C ALA A 266 -69.26 2.26 -26.37
N SER A 267 -69.58 3.26 -27.21
CA SER A 267 -70.22 3.26 -28.55
C SER A 267 -69.62 4.33 -29.44
#